data_AF-U9SXJ3-F1
#
_entry.id   AF-U9SXJ3-F1
#
_cell.length_a   1.000
_cell.length_b   1.000
_cell.length_c   1.000
_cell.angle_alpha   90.00
_cell.angle_beta   90.00
_cell.angle_gamma   90.00
#
_symmetry.space_group_name_H-M   'P 1'
#
loop_
_entity.id
_entity.type
_entity.pdbx_description
1 polymer ?
#
loop_
_entity_poly.entity_id
_entity_poly.type
_entity_poly.pdbx_seq_one_letter_code
_entity_poly.pdbx_strand_id
1 'polypeptide(L)'
;MTDYGIIEVLHSPTDNLIQEWAIYCGLNESVEELIDLDVYWRGKTHLLPELSALALVYIWLPVSGVDVERSFSSYKSILSDKRIALKEESIQMLNFLYFNLGGNVNYDLLDSE
;
A
#
# COMPACT_ATOMS: atom_id res chain seq x y z
N MET A 1 -9.11 -12.73 -10.16
CA MET A 1 -8.64 -11.91 -11.28
C MET A 1 -8.59 -10.50 -10.75
N THR A 2 -7.39 -9.98 -10.48
CA THR A 2 -7.18 -8.66 -9.89
C THR A 2 -7.51 -7.63 -10.96
N ASP A 3 -8.67 -6.98 -10.83
CA ASP A 3 -9.08 -5.94 -11.77
C ASP A 3 -8.38 -4.64 -11.38
N TYR A 4 -7.28 -4.34 -12.06
CA TYR A 4 -6.59 -3.06 -11.94
C TYR A 4 -7.31 -1.93 -12.70
N GLY A 5 -8.55 -2.15 -13.14
CA GLY A 5 -9.36 -1.17 -13.85
C GLY A 5 -9.68 0.10 -13.05
N ILE A 6 -9.38 0.13 -11.75
CA ILE A 6 -9.42 1.34 -10.93
C ILE A 6 -8.26 2.31 -11.22
N ILE A 7 -7.18 1.84 -11.83
CA ILE A 7 -5.99 2.65 -12.10
C ILE A 7 -6.15 3.30 -13.49
N GLU A 8 -6.82 4.44 -13.54
CA GLU A 8 -7.19 5.11 -14.79
C GLU A 8 -5.99 5.37 -15.72
N VAL A 9 -4.83 5.71 -15.16
CA VAL A 9 -3.61 6.02 -15.90
C VAL A 9 -3.06 4.83 -16.70
N LEU A 10 -3.42 3.60 -16.33
CA LEU A 10 -3.01 2.39 -17.04
C LEU A 10 -3.93 2.06 -18.23
N HIS A 11 -5.14 2.64 -18.29
CA HIS A 11 -6.05 2.46 -19.44
C HIS A 11 -5.61 3.25 -20.66
N SER A 12 -4.92 4.37 -20.46
CA SER A 12 -4.42 5.24 -21.53
C SER A 12 -3.09 5.87 -21.10
N PRO A 13 -2.01 5.06 -21.07
CA PRO A 13 -0.69 5.53 -20.65
C PRO A 13 -0.14 6.56 -21.63
N THR A 14 0.66 7.49 -21.12
CA THR A 14 1.40 8.45 -21.94
C THR A 14 2.51 7.74 -22.72
N ASP A 15 2.94 8.32 -23.85
CA ASP A 15 4.09 7.79 -24.60
C ASP A 15 5.37 7.74 -23.74
N ASN A 16 5.54 8.72 -22.84
CA ASN A 16 6.67 8.77 -21.92
C ASN A 16 6.62 7.61 -20.92
N LEU A 17 5.45 7.31 -20.34
CA LEU A 17 5.28 6.17 -19.45
C LEU A 17 5.55 4.83 -20.15
N ILE A 18 5.14 4.69 -21.41
CA ILE A 18 5.43 3.49 -22.22
C ILE A 18 6.95 3.34 -22.45
N GLN A 19 7.65 4.45 -22.72
CA GLN A 19 9.10 4.44 -22.89
C GLN A 19 9.83 4.09 -21.59
N GLU A 20 9.45 4.72 -20.48
CA GLU A 20 9.99 4.41 -19.16
C GLU A 20 9.76 2.95 -18.78
N TRP A 21 8.58 2.40 -19.08
CA TRP A 21 8.29 0.98 -18.89
C TRP A 21 9.24 0.08 -19.69
N ALA A 22 9.50 0.41 -20.95
CA ALA A 22 10.46 -0.35 -21.77
C ALA A 22 11.88 -0.29 -21.19
N ILE A 23 12.31 0.87 -20.67
CA ILE A 23 13.61 1.02 -19.97
C ILE A 23 13.63 0.13 -18.72
N TYR A 24 12.57 0.20 -17.90
CA TYR A 24 12.44 -0.60 -16.68
C TYR A 24 12.53 -2.11 -16.96
N CYS A 25 11.81 -2.61 -17.96
CA CYS A 25 11.87 -4.02 -18.36
C CYS A 25 13.27 -4.46 -18.85
N GLY A 26 14.09 -3.51 -19.30
CA GLY A 26 15.47 -3.75 -19.72
C GLY A 26 16.49 -3.69 -18.57
N LEU A 27 16.09 -3.27 -17.37
CA LEU A 27 16.97 -3.26 -16.20
C LEU A 27 17.25 -4.70 -15.75
N ASN A 28 18.52 -5.09 -15.75
CA ASN A 28 18.94 -6.40 -15.28
C ASN A 28 19.34 -6.31 -13.79
N GLU A 29 18.35 -6.11 -12.93
CA GLU A 29 18.53 -5.97 -11.49
C GLU A 29 18.16 -7.28 -10.78
N SER A 30 19.02 -7.72 -9.86
CA SER A 30 18.77 -8.93 -9.07
C SER A 30 17.68 -8.68 -8.04
N VAL A 31 16.69 -9.57 -8.00
CA VAL A 31 15.53 -9.50 -7.09
C VAL A 31 15.97 -9.55 -5.63
N GLU A 32 17.13 -10.14 -5.32
CA GLU A 32 17.67 -10.21 -3.96
C GLU A 32 18.06 -8.85 -3.35
N GLU A 33 18.19 -7.78 -4.14
CA GLU A 33 18.50 -6.42 -3.64
C GLU A 33 17.25 -5.59 -3.29
N LEU A 34 16.04 -6.08 -3.60
CA LEU A 34 14.76 -5.36 -3.43
C LEU A 34 14.14 -5.57 -2.05
N ILE A 35 14.89 -5.24 -0.98
CA ILE A 35 14.40 -5.38 0.40
C ILE A 35 13.34 -4.30 0.73
N ASP A 36 13.45 -3.12 0.10
CA ASP A 36 12.55 -1.99 0.32
C ASP A 36 12.10 -1.35 -1.00
N LEU A 37 10.82 -1.53 -1.33
CA LEU A 37 10.22 -1.01 -2.55
C LEU A 37 10.07 0.52 -2.54
N ASP A 38 9.87 1.17 -1.39
CA ASP A 38 9.80 2.64 -1.32
C ASP A 38 11.18 3.23 -1.63
N VAL A 39 12.24 2.70 -1.02
CA VAL A 39 13.62 3.12 -1.30
C VAL A 39 13.98 2.86 -2.76
N TYR A 40 13.63 1.69 -3.28
CA TYR A 40 13.88 1.34 -4.67
C TYR A 40 13.26 2.35 -5.64
N TRP A 41 11.94 2.60 -5.54
CA TRP A 41 11.24 3.47 -6.48
C TRP A 41 11.64 4.94 -6.34
N ARG A 42 11.96 5.41 -5.13
CA ARG A 42 12.58 6.74 -4.94
C ARG A 42 13.95 6.86 -5.60
N GLY A 43 14.74 5.78 -5.59
CA GLY A 43 16.03 5.73 -6.30
C GLY A 43 15.90 5.84 -7.83
N LYS A 44 14.71 5.54 -8.38
CA LYS A 44 14.44 5.59 -9.82
C LYS A 44 13.84 6.89 -10.31
N THR A 45 13.53 7.85 -9.45
CA THR A 45 12.82 9.09 -9.83
C THR A 45 13.54 9.92 -10.89
N HIS A 46 14.86 9.86 -10.96
CA HIS A 46 15.63 10.55 -12.01
C HIS A 46 15.62 9.82 -13.37
N LEU A 47 15.50 8.49 -13.38
CA LEU A 47 15.54 7.67 -14.59
C LEU A 47 14.14 7.41 -15.15
N LEU A 48 13.17 7.24 -14.27
CA LEU A 48 11.80 6.80 -14.54
C LEU A 48 10.81 7.70 -13.79
N PRO A 49 10.74 9.01 -14.10
CA PRO A 49 9.97 9.96 -13.31
C PRO A 49 8.46 9.66 -13.25
N GLU A 50 7.83 9.30 -14.36
CA GLU A 50 6.39 8.98 -14.37
C GLU A 50 6.11 7.62 -13.74
N LEU A 51 6.90 6.61 -14.10
CA LEU A 51 6.71 5.24 -13.62
C LEU A 51 7.00 5.11 -12.12
N SER A 52 8.06 5.78 -11.61
CA SER A 52 8.36 5.76 -10.17
C SER A 52 7.30 6.49 -9.35
N ALA A 53 6.76 7.60 -9.86
CA ALA A 53 5.66 8.31 -9.21
C ALA A 53 4.42 7.40 -9.10
N LEU A 54 4.09 6.68 -10.17
CA LEU A 54 2.99 5.71 -10.16
C LEU A 54 3.25 4.54 -9.21
N ALA A 55 4.44 3.96 -9.26
CA ALA A 55 4.78 2.85 -8.38
C ALA A 55 4.65 3.25 -6.90
N LEU A 56 5.16 4.42 -6.49
CA LEU A 56 5.06 4.91 -5.12
C LEU A 56 3.62 5.11 -4.63
N VAL A 57 2.67 5.38 -5.54
CA VAL A 57 1.25 5.47 -5.20
C VAL A 57 0.63 4.09 -4.96
N TYR A 58 1.03 3.08 -5.75
CA TYR A 58 0.35 1.79 -5.80
C TYR A 58 1.10 0.63 -5.15
N ILE A 59 2.35 0.79 -4.68
CA ILE A 59 3.14 -0.27 -4.03
C ILE A 59 2.47 -0.88 -2.80
N TRP A 60 1.60 -0.11 -2.13
CA TRP A 60 0.86 -0.55 -0.93
C TRP A 60 -0.60 -0.94 -1.23
N LEU A 61 -0.99 -0.99 -2.51
CA LEU A 61 -2.34 -1.36 -2.88
C LEU A 61 -2.57 -2.83 -2.50
N PRO A 62 -3.58 -3.15 -1.65
CA PRO A 62 -3.83 -4.51 -1.25
C PRO A 62 -4.18 -5.37 -2.47
N VAL A 63 -3.47 -6.49 -2.61
CA VAL A 63 -3.55 -7.38 -3.78
C VAL A 63 -4.92 -8.07 -3.85
N SER A 64 -5.64 -8.20 -2.73
CA SER A 64 -6.95 -8.85 -2.73
C SER A 64 -7.94 -8.24 -1.74
N GLY A 65 -9.23 -8.42 -2.05
CA GLY A 65 -10.32 -8.17 -1.11
C GLY A 65 -10.22 -9.04 0.16
N VAL A 66 -9.51 -10.18 0.10
CA VAL A 66 -9.26 -11.04 1.27
C VAL A 66 -8.32 -10.35 2.27
N ASP A 67 -7.31 -9.62 1.79
CA ASP A 67 -6.42 -8.84 2.67
C ASP A 67 -7.21 -7.72 3.36
N VAL A 68 -8.13 -7.09 2.61
CA VAL A 68 -9.08 -6.11 3.14
C VAL A 68 -10.03 -6.75 4.16
N GLU A 69 -10.58 -7.94 3.90
CA GLU A 69 -11.44 -8.70 4.82
C GLU A 69 -10.71 -9.19 6.07
N ARG A 70 -9.43 -9.56 5.96
CA ARG A 70 -8.59 -9.90 7.11
C ARG A 70 -8.32 -8.66 7.96
N SER A 71 -8.13 -7.50 7.31
CA SER A 71 -8.08 -6.21 8.01
C SER A 71 -9.40 -5.96 8.75
N PHE A 72 -10.56 -6.25 8.13
CA PHE A 72 -11.88 -6.19 8.77
C PHE A 72 -12.08 -7.20 9.90
N SER A 73 -11.48 -8.39 9.81
CA SER A 73 -11.54 -9.41 10.86
C SER A 73 -10.86 -8.94 12.15
N SER A 74 -9.82 -8.10 12.03
CA SER A 74 -9.18 -7.46 13.18
C SER A 74 -10.12 -6.50 13.93
N TYR A 75 -11.16 -5.97 13.27
CA TYR A 75 -12.20 -5.15 13.90
C TYR A 75 -13.17 -5.95 14.76
N LYS A 76 -13.20 -7.29 14.64
CA LYS A 76 -14.11 -8.10 15.44
C LYS A 76 -13.86 -7.97 16.94
N SER A 77 -12.65 -7.58 17.35
CA SER A 77 -12.32 -7.21 18.73
C SER A 77 -12.92 -5.87 19.16
N ILE A 78 -12.85 -4.85 18.28
CA ILE A 78 -13.40 -3.50 18.46
C ILE A 78 -14.94 -3.50 18.41
N LEU A 79 -15.52 -4.32 17.53
CA LEU A 79 -16.96 -4.49 17.30
C LEU A 79 -17.56 -5.63 18.13
N SER A 80 -16.83 -6.15 19.13
CA SER A 80 -17.31 -7.21 20.02
C SER A 80 -18.54 -6.80 20.83
N ASP A 81 -19.19 -7.76 21.49
CA ASP A 81 -20.48 -7.59 22.19
C ASP A 81 -20.48 -6.52 23.31
N LYS A 82 -19.32 -5.96 23.67
CA LYS A 82 -19.18 -4.77 24.53
C LYS A 82 -19.59 -3.47 23.83
N ARG A 83 -20.54 -3.52 22.89
CA ARG A 83 -20.99 -2.42 22.02
C ARG A 83 -21.20 -1.13 22.79
N ILE A 84 -20.19 -0.28 22.84
CA ILE A 84 -20.41 1.16 22.86
C ILE A 84 -20.70 1.47 21.39
N ALA A 85 -21.91 1.90 21.07
CA ALA A 85 -22.32 2.22 19.71
C ALA A 85 -21.47 3.38 19.19
N LEU A 86 -20.32 3.06 18.61
CA LEU A 86 -19.48 4.01 17.90
C LEU A 86 -20.25 4.44 16.64
N LYS A 87 -20.29 5.74 16.42
CA LYS A 87 -20.83 6.29 15.18
C LYS A 87 -19.94 5.88 14.02
N GLU A 88 -20.50 5.82 12.83
CA GLU A 88 -19.78 5.48 11.60
C GLU A 88 -18.52 6.35 11.42
N GLU A 89 -18.63 7.65 11.67
CA GLU A 89 -17.50 8.60 11.65
C GLU A 89 -16.37 8.20 12.62
N SER A 90 -16.72 7.74 13.82
CA SER A 90 -15.75 7.29 14.82
C SER A 90 -15.04 6.00 14.39
N ILE A 91 -15.76 5.10 13.72
CA ILE A 91 -15.19 3.88 13.13
C ILE A 91 -14.23 4.26 12.00
N GLN A 92 -14.65 5.11 11.06
CA GLN A 92 -13.80 5.57 9.96
C GLN A 92 -12.50 6.21 10.47
N MET A 93 -12.59 7.02 11.52
CA MET A 93 -11.43 7.68 12.11
C MET A 93 -10.51 6.71 12.85
N LEU A 94 -11.06 5.71 13.56
CA LEU A 94 -10.28 4.63 14.15
C LEU A 94 -9.55 3.81 13.08
N ASN A 95 -10.22 3.51 11.96
CA ASN A 95 -9.61 2.79 10.83
C ASN A 95 -8.43 3.58 10.27
N PHE A 96 -8.65 4.88 10.02
CA PHE A 96 -7.60 5.77 9.54
C PHE A 96 -6.40 5.79 10.50
N LEU A 97 -6.63 5.98 11.79
CA LEU A 97 -5.56 6.00 12.79
C LEU A 97 -4.80 4.66 12.84
N TYR A 98 -5.49 3.53 12.86
CA TYR A 98 -4.84 2.21 12.99
C TYR A 98 -3.94 1.89 11.79
N PHE A 99 -4.42 2.09 10.56
CA PHE A 99 -3.65 1.77 9.36
C PHE A 99 -2.51 2.77 9.10
N ASN A 100 -2.65 4.03 9.54
CA ASN A 100 -1.61 5.05 9.31
C ASN A 100 -0.61 5.17 10.48
N LEU A 101 -0.98 4.81 11.71
CA LEU A 101 -0.09 4.86 12.88
C LEU A 101 0.60 3.52 13.16
N GLY A 102 0.02 2.39 12.73
CA GLY A 102 0.57 1.04 12.96
C GLY A 102 1.93 0.78 12.30
N GLY A 103 2.38 1.65 11.38
CA GLY A 103 3.72 1.61 10.79
C GLY A 103 4.86 2.06 11.73
N ASN A 104 4.55 2.54 12.95
CA ASN A 104 5.54 3.06 13.90
C ASN A 104 5.43 2.49 15.33
N VAL A 105 4.66 1.42 15.54
CA VAL A 105 4.58 0.80 16.87
C VAL A 105 5.44 -0.45 16.89
N ASN A 106 6.65 -0.30 17.44
CA ASN A 106 7.43 -1.42 17.90
C ASN A 106 6.64 -2.09 19.04
N TYR A 107 6.12 -3.30 18.79
CA TYR A 107 5.38 -4.08 19.79
C TYR A 107 6.27 -4.53 20.97
N ASP A 108 7.59 -4.34 20.89
CA ASP A 108 8.55 -4.69 21.94
C ASP A 108 8.45 -3.81 23.21
N LEU A 109 7.61 -2.77 23.23
CA LEU A 109 7.48 -1.86 24.38
C LEU A 109 6.22 -2.07 25.24
N LEU A 110 5.38 -3.07 24.93
CA LEU A 110 4.16 -3.35 25.72
C LEU A 110 4.28 -4.57 26.66
N ASP A 111 5.41 -5.28 26.65
CA ASP A 111 5.66 -6.44 27.52
C ASP A 111 6.67 -6.16 28.66
N SER A 112 6.88 -4.89 29.01
CA SER A 112 7.68 -4.52 30.19
C SER A 112 6.88 -3.63 31.14
N GLU A 113 5.98 -4.27 31.90
CA GLU A 113 5.80 -4.11 33.36
C GLU A 113 4.65 -4.99 33.88
#